data_AF-A0A6P0VV53-F1
#
_entry.id   AF-A0A6P0VV53-F1
#
_cell.length_a   1.000
_cell.length_b   1.000
_cell.length_c   1.000
_cell.angle_alpha   90.00
_cell.angle_beta   90.00
_cell.angle_gamma   90.00
#
_symmetry.space_group_name_H-M   'P 1'
#
loop_
_entity.id
_entity.type
_entity.pdbx_description
1 polymer ?
#
loop_
_entity_poly.entity_id
_entity_poly.type
_entity_poly.pdbx_seq_one_letter_code
_entity_poly.pdbx_strand_id
1 'polypeptide(L)'
;PNEKQEQQMKVTAIRNGNIKTGTAITTPITDQSANVRNVPINGETLTVFAGLREDPFFFDVEQFFRVRAGAAGFGPAVGFRSPDKAVDFTAGYNVNTIAVRVPKKFLQGQSNANVFDVWTTISVPGKDGKYTQVERLARPAINEGLIINNDFLNALNSVGPDFEAAALAGQNPAANIAGPIVAQAKQTLLAVGNSDERANSLLGAFLPDVMRIDTSGTSGYGNELNAQGSPIRGRMLEDDVMDITLSVLTDGAIATDNVSYAGTPGNPSQGHDPLEPTFPYLALPN
;
A
#
# COMPACT_ATOMS: atom_id res chain seq x y z
N PRO A 1 22.09 1.77 19.08
CA PRO A 1 23.01 1.38 17.99
C PRO A 1 24.33 0.85 18.57
N ASN A 2 25.00 -0.09 17.91
CA ASN A 2 26.34 -0.56 18.27
C ASN A 2 27.43 0.43 17.77
N GLU A 3 28.71 0.09 17.94
CA GLU A 3 29.85 0.91 17.49
C GLU A 3 29.88 1.15 15.97
N LYS A 4 29.22 0.29 15.19
CA LYS A 4 29.04 0.43 13.73
C LYS A 4 27.75 1.17 13.36
N GLN A 5 27.06 1.77 14.34
CA GLN A 5 25.74 2.40 14.18
C GLN A 5 24.62 1.47 13.71
N GLU A 6 24.79 0.15 13.88
CA GLU A 6 23.77 -0.83 13.55
C GLU A 6 22.82 -1.04 14.74
N GLN A 7 21.54 -1.31 14.46
CA GLN A 7 20.55 -1.67 15.47
C GLN A 7 20.07 -3.10 15.25
N GLN A 8 19.96 -3.86 16.33
CA GLN A 8 19.40 -5.21 16.25
C GLN A 8 17.89 -5.14 16.03
N MET A 9 17.39 -5.98 15.13
CA MET A 9 15.97 -6.14 14.84
C MET A 9 15.53 -7.57 15.13
N LYS A 10 14.37 -7.71 15.76
CA LYS A 10 13.72 -9.01 15.97
C LYS A 10 12.74 -9.26 14.84
N VAL A 11 12.98 -10.33 14.09
CA VAL A 11 12.05 -10.82 13.06
C VAL A 11 11.15 -11.86 13.70
N THR A 12 9.83 -11.64 13.69
CA THR A 12 8.87 -12.54 14.34
C THR A 12 7.94 -13.13 13.29
N ALA A 13 7.80 -14.45 13.26
CA ALA A 13 6.81 -15.15 12.47
C ALA A 13 5.77 -15.80 13.38
N ILE A 14 4.50 -15.49 13.15
CA ILE A 14 3.38 -16.05 13.89
C ILE A 14 2.55 -16.89 12.91
N ARG A 15 2.34 -18.17 13.22
CA ARG A 15 1.51 -19.09 12.41
C ARG A 15 0.64 -19.95 13.30
N ASN A 16 -0.67 -19.82 13.20
CA ASN A 16 -1.64 -20.59 14.00
C ASN A 16 -1.29 -20.54 15.50
N GLY A 17 -0.99 -19.34 16.01
CA GLY A 17 -0.55 -19.12 17.39
C GLY A 17 0.90 -19.50 17.70
N ASN A 18 1.60 -20.23 16.82
CA ASN A 18 3.00 -20.58 17.03
C ASN A 18 3.92 -19.41 16.67
N ILE A 19 4.77 -19.03 17.61
CA ILE A 19 5.73 -17.95 17.44
C ILE A 19 7.12 -18.55 17.20
N LYS A 20 7.79 -18.06 16.16
CA LYS A 20 9.23 -18.19 15.99
C LYS A 20 9.85 -16.83 15.80
N THR A 21 11.12 -16.73 16.16
CA THR A 21 11.88 -15.49 16.09
C THR A 21 13.24 -15.74 15.43
N GLY A 22 13.69 -14.76 14.67
CA GLY A 22 15.07 -14.63 14.24
C GLY A 22 15.57 -13.20 14.46
N THR A 23 16.80 -12.94 14.06
CA THR A 23 17.46 -11.65 14.26
C THR A 23 18.03 -11.13 12.95
N ALA A 24 17.85 -9.83 12.72
CA ALA A 24 18.51 -9.06 11.67
C ALA A 24 19.16 -7.81 12.28
N ILE A 25 19.88 -7.03 11.47
CA ILE A 25 20.44 -5.75 11.88
C ILE A 25 20.14 -4.69 10.82
N THR A 26 20.05 -3.43 11.23
CA THR A 26 19.83 -2.30 10.31
C THR A 26 21.09 -1.97 9.52
N THR A 27 20.91 -1.29 8.38
CA THR A 27 21.96 -0.60 7.64
C THR A 27 22.21 0.76 8.30
N PRO A 28 23.46 1.11 8.64
CA PRO A 28 23.80 2.45 9.12
C PRO A 28 23.41 3.53 8.11
N ILE A 29 23.05 4.72 8.59
CA ILE A 29 22.60 5.81 7.71
C ILE A 29 23.67 6.29 6.73
N THR A 30 24.95 6.17 7.08
CA THR A 30 26.08 6.56 6.24
C THR A 30 26.56 5.46 5.31
N ASP A 31 25.98 4.26 5.38
CA ASP A 31 26.41 3.11 4.59
C ASP A 31 25.52 2.95 3.36
N GLN A 32 26.11 3.08 2.18
CA GLN A 32 25.43 2.84 0.91
C GLN A 32 25.27 1.33 0.63
N SER A 33 26.09 0.48 1.25
CA SER A 33 26.01 -0.97 1.11
C SER A 33 24.89 -1.53 1.97
N ALA A 34 23.90 -2.18 1.34
CA ALA A 34 22.77 -2.77 2.04
C ALA A 34 23.21 -3.86 3.03
N ASN A 35 22.90 -3.70 4.32
CA ASN A 35 23.12 -4.73 5.34
C ASN A 35 22.01 -5.81 5.24
N VAL A 36 22.06 -6.61 4.18
CA VAL A 36 21.11 -7.70 3.94
C VAL A 36 21.44 -8.89 4.84
N ARG A 37 20.41 -9.48 5.46
CA ARG A 37 20.56 -10.62 6.37
C ARG A 37 19.63 -11.77 6.01
N ASN A 38 20.19 -12.98 6.01
CA ASN A 38 19.42 -14.21 5.92
C ASN A 38 18.98 -14.62 7.32
N VAL A 39 17.68 -14.80 7.50
CA VAL A 39 17.04 -15.08 8.80
C VAL A 39 16.33 -16.43 8.72
N PRO A 40 16.92 -17.51 9.27
CA PRO A 40 16.27 -18.81 9.34
C PRO A 40 15.08 -18.78 10.30
N ILE A 41 13.89 -19.14 9.82
CA ILE A 41 12.67 -19.21 10.63
C ILE A 41 11.72 -20.27 10.06
N ASN A 42 11.08 -21.08 10.92
CA ASN A 42 10.13 -22.13 10.51
C ASN A 42 10.63 -23.06 9.37
N GLY A 43 11.93 -23.39 9.35
CA GLY A 43 12.51 -24.30 8.34
C GLY A 43 12.73 -23.68 6.97
N GLU A 44 12.47 -22.37 6.81
CA GLU A 44 12.78 -21.59 5.62
C GLU A 44 13.76 -20.45 5.99
N THR A 45 14.29 -19.74 5.01
CA THR A 45 15.16 -18.58 5.23
C THR A 45 14.56 -17.35 4.57
N LEU A 46 14.24 -16.33 5.35
CA LEU A 46 13.88 -15.02 4.79
C LEU A 46 15.14 -14.22 4.51
N THR A 47 15.07 -13.31 3.56
CA THR A 47 16.08 -12.28 3.38
C THR A 47 15.52 -10.94 3.83
N VAL A 48 16.16 -10.29 4.78
CA VAL A 48 15.67 -9.07 5.45
C VAL A 48 16.66 -7.94 5.24
N PHE A 49 16.11 -6.76 4.93
CA PHE A 49 16.82 -5.50 4.91
C PHE A 49 16.02 -4.48 5.74
N ALA A 50 16.73 -3.65 6.51
CA ALA A 50 16.16 -2.39 6.97
C ALA A 50 17.22 -1.30 6.93
N GLY A 51 16.83 -0.11 6.51
CA GLY A 51 17.75 1.01 6.32
C GLY A 51 17.13 2.12 5.50
N LEU A 52 17.86 3.21 5.34
CA LEU A 52 17.44 4.34 4.53
C LEU A 52 17.47 3.95 3.04
N ARG A 53 16.45 4.34 2.29
CA ARG A 53 16.37 4.26 0.83
C ARG A 53 15.66 5.52 0.32
N GLU A 54 15.86 5.84 -0.94
CA GLU A 54 14.97 6.75 -1.64
C GLU A 54 13.52 6.23 -1.52
N ASP A 55 12.54 7.15 -1.39
CA ASP A 55 11.13 6.79 -1.44
C ASP A 55 10.75 6.36 -2.87
N PRO A 56 10.40 5.07 -3.12
CA PRO A 56 10.11 4.59 -4.45
C PRO A 56 8.66 4.89 -4.88
N PHE A 57 7.84 5.47 -3.99
CA PHE A 57 6.49 5.89 -4.37
C PHE A 57 6.58 7.15 -5.22
N PHE A 58 5.57 7.39 -6.05
CA PHE A 58 5.49 8.56 -6.94
C PHE A 58 4.03 8.92 -7.14
N PHE A 59 3.69 10.19 -6.89
CA PHE A 59 2.29 10.63 -6.86
C PHE A 59 2.15 12.16 -6.72
N ASP A 60 1.22 12.78 -7.45
CA ASP A 60 0.78 14.16 -7.19
C ASP A 60 -0.23 14.25 -6.03
N VAL A 61 0.26 14.00 -4.81
CA VAL A 61 -0.53 13.94 -3.56
C VAL A 61 -1.39 15.18 -3.35
N GLU A 62 -0.80 16.37 -3.49
CA GLU A 62 -1.50 17.62 -3.24
C GLU A 62 -2.64 17.80 -4.25
N GLN A 63 -2.36 17.57 -5.53
CA GLN A 63 -3.37 17.74 -6.57
C GLN A 63 -4.47 16.69 -6.44
N PHE A 64 -4.14 15.44 -6.08
CA PHE A 64 -5.14 14.41 -5.81
C PHE A 64 -6.15 14.86 -4.77
N PHE A 65 -5.70 15.41 -3.63
CA PHE A 65 -6.62 15.87 -2.60
C PHE A 65 -7.47 17.06 -3.05
N ARG A 66 -6.96 17.92 -3.93
CA ARG A 66 -7.74 19.01 -4.56
C ARG A 66 -8.80 18.47 -5.51
N VAL A 67 -8.44 17.53 -6.39
CA VAL A 67 -9.37 16.87 -7.33
C VAL A 67 -10.48 16.15 -6.54
N ARG A 68 -10.10 15.37 -5.52
CA ARG A 68 -11.03 14.66 -4.63
C ARG A 68 -11.98 15.63 -3.92
N ALA A 69 -11.47 16.74 -3.38
CA ALA A 69 -12.29 17.75 -2.71
C ALA A 69 -13.26 18.44 -3.67
N GLY A 70 -12.83 18.73 -4.91
CA GLY A 70 -13.68 19.29 -5.96
C GLY A 70 -14.81 18.35 -6.37
N ALA A 71 -14.50 17.07 -6.61
CA ALA A 71 -15.49 16.03 -6.91
C ALA A 71 -16.54 15.88 -5.79
N ALA A 72 -16.10 15.97 -4.53
CA ALA A 72 -16.97 15.91 -3.37
C ALA A 72 -17.71 17.23 -3.04
N GLY A 73 -17.50 18.30 -3.81
CA GLY A 73 -18.19 19.58 -3.64
C GLY A 73 -17.68 20.44 -2.46
N PHE A 74 -16.52 20.12 -1.89
CA PHE A 74 -15.92 20.87 -0.78
C PHE A 74 -14.93 21.96 -1.24
N GLY A 75 -14.64 22.02 -2.54
CA GLY A 75 -13.70 22.99 -3.10
C GLY A 75 -13.91 23.18 -4.61
N PRO A 76 -13.02 23.95 -5.26
CA PRO A 76 -13.07 24.16 -6.69
C PRO A 76 -12.94 22.82 -7.45
N ALA A 77 -13.78 22.62 -8.46
CA ALA A 77 -13.61 21.51 -9.40
C ALA A 77 -12.35 21.77 -10.25
N VAL A 78 -11.34 20.90 -10.09
CA VAL A 78 -10.06 20.96 -10.80
C VAL A 78 -9.70 19.58 -11.33
N GLY A 79 -8.88 19.50 -12.38
CA GLY A 79 -8.26 18.26 -12.85
C GLY A 79 -6.83 18.10 -12.34
N PHE A 80 -6.17 17.01 -12.71
CA PHE A 80 -4.73 16.86 -12.48
C PHE A 80 -3.90 17.87 -13.28
N ARG A 81 -2.70 18.16 -12.79
CA ARG A 81 -1.78 19.11 -13.45
C ARG A 81 -1.31 18.52 -14.78
N SER A 82 -0.99 19.36 -15.75
CA SER A 82 -0.38 18.91 -17.00
C SER A 82 0.98 18.25 -16.75
N PRO A 83 1.46 17.35 -17.61
CA PRO A 83 2.72 16.62 -17.40
C PRO A 83 3.94 17.51 -17.12
N ASP A 84 4.01 18.72 -17.69
CA ASP A 84 5.08 19.70 -17.45
C ASP A 84 5.00 20.40 -16.09
N LYS A 85 3.93 20.18 -15.32
CA LYS A 85 3.61 20.86 -14.05
C LYS A 85 3.22 19.92 -12.92
N ALA A 86 2.95 18.65 -13.21
CA ALA A 86 2.63 17.66 -12.19
C ALA A 86 3.82 17.47 -11.26
N VAL A 87 3.54 17.42 -9.96
CA VAL A 87 4.58 17.40 -8.93
C VAL A 87 4.58 16.03 -8.29
N ASP A 88 5.69 15.33 -8.42
CA ASP A 88 5.94 14.14 -7.64
C ASP A 88 6.26 14.53 -6.20
N PHE A 89 5.37 14.20 -5.27
CA PHE A 89 5.49 14.60 -3.88
C PHE A 89 6.70 13.96 -3.18
N THR A 90 7.07 12.75 -3.60
CA THR A 90 8.09 11.91 -2.95
C THR A 90 9.47 12.01 -3.60
N ALA A 91 9.57 12.65 -4.77
CA ALA A 91 10.84 12.88 -5.44
C ALA A 91 11.85 13.62 -4.52
N GLY A 92 13.06 13.06 -4.40
CA GLY A 92 14.12 13.59 -3.54
C GLY A 92 13.96 13.28 -2.05
N TYR A 93 12.95 12.51 -1.64
CA TYR A 93 12.79 12.06 -0.26
C TYR A 93 13.45 10.71 0.00
N ASN A 94 13.88 10.54 1.25
CA ASN A 94 14.38 9.29 1.78
C ASN A 94 13.41 8.75 2.84
N VAL A 95 13.20 7.43 2.87
CA VAL A 95 12.35 6.74 3.85
C VAL A 95 13.11 5.63 4.57
N ASN A 96 12.71 5.39 5.83
CA ASN A 96 13.16 4.22 6.57
C ASN A 96 12.44 2.98 6.04
N THR A 97 13.15 2.17 5.28
CA THR A 97 12.60 0.99 4.63
C THR A 97 12.77 -0.24 5.50
N ILE A 98 11.75 -1.11 5.49
CA ILE A 98 11.86 -2.52 5.86
C ILE A 98 11.46 -3.34 4.64
N ALA A 99 12.38 -4.17 4.12
CA ALA A 99 12.11 -5.07 3.02
C ALA A 99 12.32 -6.53 3.48
N VAL A 100 11.39 -7.40 3.11
CA VAL A 100 11.46 -8.84 3.43
C VAL A 100 11.19 -9.65 2.18
N ARG A 101 12.17 -10.46 1.78
CA ARG A 101 12.00 -11.49 0.77
C ARG A 101 11.53 -12.77 1.45
N VAL A 102 10.29 -13.15 1.17
CA VAL A 102 9.65 -14.32 1.78
C VAL A 102 9.57 -15.45 0.76
N PRO A 103 10.14 -16.64 1.03
CA PRO A 103 9.94 -17.80 0.16
C PRO A 103 8.46 -18.18 0.05
N LYS A 104 7.96 -18.55 -1.14
CA LYS A 104 6.56 -18.99 -1.30
C LYS A 104 6.20 -20.15 -0.38
N LYS A 105 7.11 -21.11 -0.24
CA LYS A 105 6.97 -22.26 0.66
C LYS A 105 6.82 -21.83 2.12
N PHE A 106 7.45 -20.72 2.52
CA PHE A 106 7.20 -20.14 3.83
C PHE A 106 5.74 -19.73 3.95
N LEU A 107 5.18 -18.94 3.03
CA LEU A 107 3.78 -18.51 3.09
C LEU A 107 2.78 -19.69 3.02
N GLN A 108 3.07 -20.69 2.18
CA GLN A 108 2.25 -21.89 2.00
C GLN A 108 2.11 -22.72 3.27
N GLY A 109 3.18 -22.83 4.07
CA GLY A 109 3.20 -23.70 5.23
C GLY A 109 2.92 -25.15 4.86
N GLN A 110 1.78 -25.69 5.33
CA GLN A 110 1.32 -27.06 5.01
C GLN A 110 0.24 -27.08 3.91
N SER A 111 -0.12 -25.92 3.37
CA SER A 111 -1.10 -25.80 2.29
C SER A 111 -0.41 -25.78 0.92
N ASN A 112 -1.21 -25.85 -0.15
CA ASN A 112 -0.78 -25.62 -1.53
C ASN A 112 -1.26 -24.24 -2.05
N ALA A 113 -1.46 -23.26 -1.15
CA ALA A 113 -1.96 -21.94 -1.54
C ALA A 113 -0.99 -21.23 -2.49
N ASN A 114 -1.53 -20.61 -3.54
CA ASN A 114 -0.78 -19.74 -4.44
C ASN A 114 -1.28 -18.29 -4.44
N VAL A 115 -2.37 -18.04 -3.73
CA VAL A 115 -3.02 -16.74 -3.59
C VAL A 115 -2.90 -16.29 -2.14
N PHE A 116 -2.41 -15.08 -1.92
CA PHE A 116 -2.20 -14.49 -0.60
C PHE A 116 -2.78 -13.08 -0.57
N ASP A 117 -3.54 -12.77 0.47
CA ASP A 117 -3.99 -11.40 0.74
C ASP A 117 -3.03 -10.76 1.74
N VAL A 118 -2.41 -9.65 1.34
CA VAL A 118 -1.40 -8.94 2.12
C VAL A 118 -1.90 -7.54 2.47
N TRP A 119 -1.65 -7.11 3.70
CA TRP A 119 -1.95 -5.78 4.18
C TRP A 119 -0.96 -5.43 5.29
N THR A 120 -0.82 -4.14 5.57
CA THR A 120 0.13 -3.62 6.56
C THR A 120 -0.58 -2.72 7.56
N THR A 121 -0.02 -2.65 8.76
CA THR A 121 -0.52 -1.81 9.85
C THR A 121 0.61 -1.02 10.47
N ILE A 122 0.33 0.21 10.88
CA ILE A 122 1.19 0.96 11.80
C ILE A 122 0.55 0.93 13.18
N SER A 123 1.35 0.56 14.18
CA SER A 123 0.92 0.60 15.58
C SER A 123 1.89 1.44 16.38
N VAL A 124 1.35 2.24 17.30
CA VAL A 124 2.12 3.12 18.18
C VAL A 124 2.02 2.66 19.63
N PRO A 125 3.10 2.75 20.42
CA PRO A 125 3.05 2.39 21.83
C PRO A 125 2.27 3.43 22.64
N GLY A 126 1.29 2.98 23.42
CA GLY A 126 0.63 3.77 24.45
C GLY A 126 1.48 3.93 25.71
N LYS A 127 0.98 4.72 26.67
CA LYS A 127 1.66 4.95 27.96
C LYS A 127 1.87 3.67 28.78
N ASP A 128 1.05 2.65 28.55
CA ASP A 128 1.14 1.34 29.18
C ASP A 128 2.07 0.36 28.42
N GLY A 129 2.74 0.83 27.37
CA GLY A 129 3.62 0.03 26.52
C GLY A 129 2.89 -0.88 25.54
N LYS A 130 1.55 -0.86 25.51
CA LYS A 130 0.78 -1.62 24.52
C LYS A 130 0.75 -0.88 23.20
N TYR A 131 0.93 -1.61 22.11
CA TYR A 131 0.82 -1.06 20.77
C TYR A 131 -0.64 -1.02 20.34
N THR A 132 -1.10 0.16 19.92
CA THR A 132 -2.44 0.37 19.33
C THR A 132 -2.26 0.63 17.85
N GLN A 133 -3.00 -0.09 17.01
CA GLN A 133 -3.07 0.16 15.57
C GLN A 133 -3.68 1.54 15.34
N VAL A 134 -3.01 2.36 14.52
CA VAL A 134 -3.45 3.72 14.16
C VAL A 134 -3.64 3.90 12.66
N GLU A 135 -3.06 3.01 11.86
CA GLU A 135 -3.16 3.03 10.42
C GLU A 135 -3.11 1.62 9.86
N ARG A 136 -3.75 1.44 8.70
CA ARG A 136 -3.55 0.28 7.85
C ARG A 136 -3.68 0.64 6.39
N LEU A 137 -2.95 -0.08 5.56
CA LEU A 137 -2.98 0.09 4.12
C LEU A 137 -2.68 -1.25 3.45
N ALA A 138 -3.38 -1.53 2.35
CA ALA A 138 -2.92 -2.50 1.38
C ALA A 138 -2.80 -1.91 -0.03
N ARG A 139 -3.90 -1.40 -0.59
CA ARG A 139 -3.93 -0.80 -1.93
C ARG A 139 -3.84 0.73 -1.84
N PRO A 140 -2.83 1.36 -2.46
CA PRO A 140 -2.68 2.81 -2.45
C PRO A 140 -3.93 3.53 -2.99
N ALA A 141 -4.30 4.63 -2.33
CA ALA A 141 -5.40 5.52 -2.71
C ALA A 141 -6.81 4.91 -2.66
N ILE A 142 -6.98 3.71 -2.09
CA ILE A 142 -8.32 3.13 -1.86
C ILE A 142 -8.95 3.74 -0.62
N ASN A 143 -8.40 3.49 0.57
CA ASN A 143 -8.96 4.03 1.81
C ASN A 143 -8.85 5.56 1.82
N GLU A 144 -7.69 6.09 1.42
CA GLU A 144 -7.42 7.53 1.33
C GLU A 144 -8.30 8.19 0.28
N GLY A 145 -8.59 7.53 -0.83
CA GLY A 145 -9.42 8.10 -1.89
C GLY A 145 -10.90 8.08 -1.55
N LEU A 146 -11.39 6.95 -1.03
CA LEU A 146 -12.82 6.71 -0.84
C LEU A 146 -13.37 7.32 0.45
N ILE A 147 -12.57 7.38 1.51
CA ILE A 147 -13.03 7.82 2.84
C ILE A 147 -12.55 9.24 3.10
N ILE A 148 -13.48 10.19 3.01
CA ILE A 148 -13.21 11.62 3.15
C ILE A 148 -13.35 12.11 4.59
N ASN A 149 -14.25 11.50 5.38
CA ASN A 149 -14.44 11.89 6.77
C ASN A 149 -13.32 11.29 7.63
N ASN A 150 -12.62 12.15 8.36
CA ASN A 150 -11.46 11.76 9.17
C ASN A 150 -11.80 10.73 10.26
N ASP A 151 -12.96 10.84 10.91
CA ASP A 151 -13.37 9.90 11.95
C ASP A 151 -13.68 8.53 11.36
N PHE A 152 -14.28 8.48 10.17
CA PHE A 152 -14.50 7.24 9.42
C PHE A 152 -13.17 6.61 8.98
N LEU A 153 -12.23 7.42 8.50
CA LEU A 153 -10.90 6.93 8.12
C LEU A 153 -10.16 6.37 9.34
N ASN A 154 -10.17 7.08 10.47
CA ASN A 154 -9.57 6.60 11.72
C ASN A 154 -10.22 5.30 12.24
N ALA A 155 -11.55 5.20 12.17
CA ALA A 155 -12.26 3.98 12.52
C ALA A 155 -11.84 2.81 11.62
N LEU A 156 -11.79 3.05 10.30
CA LEU A 156 -11.38 2.07 9.32
C LEU A 156 -9.91 1.64 9.49
N ASN A 157 -9.05 2.59 9.86
CA ASN A 157 -7.64 2.38 10.17
C ASN A 157 -7.39 1.60 11.46
N SER A 158 -8.38 1.49 12.35
CA SER A 158 -8.27 0.78 13.64
C SER A 158 -8.65 -0.70 13.58
N VAL A 159 -9.19 -1.17 12.46
CA VAL A 159 -9.69 -2.53 12.26
C VAL A 159 -8.91 -3.25 11.15
N GLY A 160 -9.06 -4.59 11.07
CA GLY A 160 -8.47 -5.39 10.00
C GLY A 160 -9.43 -5.67 8.83
N PRO A 161 -8.92 -6.20 7.70
CA PRO A 161 -9.70 -6.71 6.56
C PRO A 161 -10.78 -7.72 6.92
N ASP A 162 -10.59 -8.48 8.01
CA ASP A 162 -11.58 -9.43 8.53
C ASP A 162 -12.85 -8.74 9.03
N PHE A 163 -12.71 -7.56 9.64
CA PHE A 163 -13.85 -6.74 10.06
C PHE A 163 -14.63 -6.21 8.86
N GLU A 164 -13.93 -5.72 7.83
CA GLU A 164 -14.56 -5.27 6.58
C GLU A 164 -15.28 -6.43 5.89
N ALA A 165 -14.66 -7.61 5.80
CA ALA A 165 -15.28 -8.80 5.23
C ALA A 165 -16.54 -9.21 6.01
N ALA A 166 -16.51 -9.18 7.35
CA ALA A 166 -17.68 -9.43 8.18
C ALA A 166 -18.80 -8.39 7.95
N ALA A 167 -18.43 -7.11 7.82
CA ALA A 167 -19.37 -6.04 7.52
C ALA A 167 -20.05 -6.22 6.15
N LEU A 168 -19.28 -6.52 5.11
CA LEU A 168 -19.80 -6.80 3.76
C LEU A 168 -20.68 -8.06 3.73
N ALA A 169 -20.42 -9.03 4.60
CA ALA A 169 -21.26 -10.20 4.80
C ALA A 169 -22.52 -9.94 5.66
N GLY A 170 -22.76 -8.69 6.10
CA GLY A 170 -23.92 -8.31 6.91
C GLY A 170 -23.86 -8.78 8.36
N GLN A 171 -22.67 -9.12 8.87
CA GLN A 171 -22.50 -9.68 10.21
C GLN A 171 -22.38 -8.56 11.26
N ASN A 172 -23.19 -8.66 12.31
CA ASN A 172 -23.17 -7.71 13.43
C ASN A 172 -22.12 -8.09 14.48
N PRO A 173 -21.45 -7.11 15.13
CA PRO A 173 -21.70 -5.66 15.04
C PRO A 173 -20.98 -4.95 13.87
N ALA A 174 -20.15 -5.65 13.10
CA ALA A 174 -19.32 -5.04 12.06
C ALA A 174 -20.14 -4.29 10.99
N ALA A 175 -21.23 -4.89 10.50
CA ALA A 175 -22.11 -4.26 9.51
C ALA A 175 -22.70 -2.93 9.99
N ASN A 176 -23.15 -2.86 11.25
CA ASN A 176 -23.69 -1.62 11.82
C ASN A 176 -22.62 -0.53 11.96
N ILE A 177 -21.41 -0.89 12.36
CA ILE A 177 -20.30 0.05 12.57
C ILE A 177 -19.74 0.55 11.23
N ALA A 178 -19.54 -0.34 10.27
CA ALA A 178 -18.98 -0.01 8.96
C ALA A 178 -20.01 0.59 7.99
N GLY A 179 -21.31 0.44 8.23
CA GLY A 179 -22.38 0.92 7.36
C GLY A 179 -22.22 2.37 6.90
N PRO A 180 -22.01 3.34 7.81
CA PRO A 180 -21.73 4.73 7.45
C PRO A 180 -20.45 4.93 6.64
N ILE A 181 -19.41 4.13 6.90
CA ILE A 181 -18.12 4.20 6.20
C ILE A 181 -18.29 3.71 4.75
N VAL A 182 -18.93 2.56 4.57
CA VAL A 182 -19.25 1.98 3.24
C VAL A 182 -20.18 2.92 2.45
N ALA A 183 -21.15 3.54 3.12
CA ALA A 183 -22.02 4.54 2.50
C ALA A 183 -21.23 5.77 2.01
N GLN A 184 -20.25 6.24 2.77
CA GLN A 184 -19.37 7.33 2.32
C GLN A 184 -18.50 6.89 1.13
N ALA A 185 -17.89 5.71 1.17
CA ALA A 185 -17.12 5.18 0.05
C ALA A 185 -17.97 5.14 -1.23
N LYS A 186 -19.23 4.67 -1.13
CA LYS A 186 -20.20 4.71 -2.23
C LYS A 186 -20.44 6.13 -2.74
N GLN A 187 -20.68 7.08 -1.84
CA GLN A 187 -20.91 8.47 -2.20
C GLN A 187 -19.72 9.09 -2.95
N THR A 188 -18.49 8.77 -2.53
CA THR A 188 -17.28 9.21 -3.23
C THR A 188 -17.20 8.62 -4.64
N LEU A 189 -17.51 7.33 -4.81
CA LEU A 189 -17.56 6.67 -6.12
C LEU A 189 -18.59 7.33 -7.05
N LEU A 190 -19.80 7.62 -6.54
CA LEU A 190 -20.83 8.33 -7.31
C LEU A 190 -20.36 9.74 -7.70
N ALA A 191 -19.68 10.44 -6.78
CA ALA A 191 -19.17 11.79 -7.02
C ALA A 191 -18.10 11.86 -8.12
N VAL A 192 -17.37 10.77 -8.35
CA VAL A 192 -16.40 10.65 -9.46
C VAL A 192 -16.99 10.04 -10.73
N GLY A 193 -18.32 10.00 -10.84
CA GLY A 193 -19.02 9.70 -12.10
C GLY A 193 -19.52 8.26 -12.27
N ASN A 194 -19.44 7.42 -11.22
CA ASN A 194 -19.96 6.05 -11.29
C ASN A 194 -21.49 6.00 -11.24
N SER A 195 -22.08 5.00 -11.92
CA SER A 195 -23.46 4.59 -11.64
C SER A 195 -23.55 3.89 -10.27
N ASP A 196 -24.78 3.72 -9.76
CA ASP A 196 -24.99 2.99 -8.51
C ASP A 196 -24.50 1.53 -8.62
N GLU A 197 -24.78 0.87 -9.74
CA GLU A 197 -24.37 -0.51 -10.01
C GLU A 197 -22.85 -0.66 -10.05
N ARG A 198 -22.15 0.27 -10.73
CA ARG A 198 -20.69 0.27 -10.79
C ARG A 198 -20.09 0.57 -9.43
N ALA A 199 -20.63 1.55 -8.70
CA ALA A 199 -20.18 1.88 -7.35
C ALA A 199 -20.30 0.67 -6.41
N ASN A 200 -21.42 -0.06 -6.44
CA ASN A 200 -21.59 -1.29 -5.65
C ASN A 200 -20.58 -2.39 -6.05
N SER A 201 -20.30 -2.52 -7.35
CA SER A 201 -19.32 -3.49 -7.85
C SER A 201 -17.90 -3.16 -7.38
N LEU A 202 -17.49 -1.89 -7.43
CA LEU A 202 -16.19 -1.43 -6.94
C LEU A 202 -16.03 -1.63 -5.44
N LEU A 203 -17.07 -1.40 -4.64
CA LEU A 203 -17.02 -1.67 -3.20
C LEU A 203 -16.68 -3.15 -2.94
N GLY A 204 -17.30 -4.08 -3.69
CA GLY A 204 -16.98 -5.51 -3.58
C GLY A 204 -15.61 -5.91 -4.16
N ALA A 205 -15.05 -5.11 -5.07
CA ALA A 205 -13.72 -5.33 -5.65
C ALA A 205 -12.59 -4.86 -4.69
N PHE A 206 -12.81 -3.72 -4.04
CA PHE A 206 -11.79 -3.01 -3.27
C PHE A 206 -11.90 -3.18 -1.75
N LEU A 207 -13.05 -3.63 -1.24
CA LEU A 207 -13.22 -4.00 0.15
C LEU A 207 -13.41 -5.52 0.29
N PRO A 208 -12.72 -6.20 1.23
CA PRO A 208 -11.75 -5.61 2.16
C PRO A 208 -10.47 -5.12 1.47
N ASP A 209 -9.82 -4.11 2.04
CA ASP A 209 -8.59 -3.53 1.47
C ASP A 209 -7.40 -4.46 1.76
N VAL A 210 -7.13 -5.32 0.78
CA VAL A 210 -6.00 -6.26 0.74
C VAL A 210 -5.31 -6.20 -0.61
N MET A 211 -3.99 -6.32 -0.62
CA MET A 211 -3.18 -6.51 -1.82
C MET A 211 -3.13 -8.02 -2.10
N ARG A 212 -3.96 -8.47 -3.04
CA ARG A 212 -3.97 -9.88 -3.44
C ARG A 212 -2.78 -10.19 -4.34
N ILE A 213 -2.08 -11.28 -4.03
CA ILE A 213 -0.93 -11.78 -4.77
C ILE A 213 -1.18 -13.23 -5.14
N ASP A 214 -1.58 -13.46 -6.39
CA ASP A 214 -1.59 -14.76 -7.05
C ASP A 214 -0.23 -15.00 -7.73
N THR A 215 0.51 -15.93 -7.16
CA THR A 215 1.88 -16.30 -7.57
C THR A 215 1.96 -17.27 -8.75
N SER A 216 0.82 -17.59 -9.38
CA SER A 216 0.74 -18.45 -10.58
C SER A 216 1.08 -17.73 -11.89
N GLY A 217 1.13 -16.40 -11.88
CA GLY A 217 1.36 -15.55 -13.05
C GLY A 217 2.33 -14.40 -12.74
N THR A 218 2.56 -13.56 -13.75
CA THR A 218 3.51 -12.43 -13.66
C THR A 218 2.99 -11.34 -12.72
N SER A 219 3.84 -10.90 -11.79
CA SER A 219 3.54 -9.80 -10.87
C SER A 219 3.35 -8.47 -11.59
N GLY A 220 2.43 -7.64 -11.10
CA GLY A 220 2.14 -6.30 -11.61
C GLY A 220 0.71 -5.87 -11.32
N TYR A 221 0.51 -4.66 -10.81
CA TYR A 221 -0.76 -4.18 -10.27
C TYR A 221 -1.88 -4.18 -11.31
N GLY A 222 -1.57 -3.85 -12.56
CA GLY A 222 -2.51 -3.86 -13.68
C GLY A 222 -2.57 -5.16 -14.48
N ASN A 223 -1.80 -6.19 -14.13
CA ASN A 223 -1.61 -7.35 -15.02
C ASN A 223 -2.84 -8.26 -15.12
N GLU A 224 -3.64 -8.38 -14.06
CA GLU A 224 -4.82 -9.24 -14.06
C GLU A 224 -5.81 -8.83 -12.96
N LEU A 225 -7.10 -8.99 -13.28
CA LEU A 225 -8.21 -8.79 -12.37
C LEU A 225 -8.90 -10.13 -12.10
N ASN A 226 -9.44 -10.31 -10.88
CA ASN A 226 -10.34 -11.42 -10.59
C ASN A 226 -11.75 -11.18 -11.15
N ALA A 227 -12.66 -12.13 -10.90
CA ALA A 227 -14.06 -12.04 -11.34
C ALA A 227 -14.84 -10.85 -10.75
N GLN A 228 -14.35 -10.26 -9.65
CA GLN A 228 -14.90 -9.06 -9.03
C GLN A 228 -14.27 -7.77 -9.61
N GLY A 229 -13.35 -7.86 -10.57
CA GLY A 229 -12.67 -6.70 -11.14
C GLY A 229 -11.54 -6.14 -10.26
N SER A 230 -11.03 -6.92 -9.31
CA SER A 230 -9.98 -6.51 -8.37
C SER A 230 -8.60 -7.01 -8.81
N PRO A 231 -7.54 -6.17 -8.77
CA PRO A 231 -6.16 -6.57 -9.02
C PRO A 231 -5.68 -7.75 -8.18
N ILE A 232 -5.02 -8.74 -8.81
CA ILE A 232 -4.60 -9.97 -8.12
C ILE A 232 -3.12 -10.34 -8.27
N ARG A 233 -2.29 -9.51 -8.90
CA ARG A 233 -0.89 -9.85 -9.21
C ARG A 233 0.11 -9.10 -8.33
N GLY A 234 -0.32 -8.56 -7.18
CA GLY A 234 0.49 -7.69 -6.33
C GLY A 234 0.87 -6.39 -7.05
N ARG A 235 1.93 -5.72 -6.60
CA ARG A 235 2.53 -4.57 -7.31
C ARG A 235 4.04 -4.71 -7.40
N MET A 236 4.60 -4.21 -8.50
CA MET A 236 6.01 -3.91 -8.67
C MET A 236 6.32 -2.51 -8.10
N LEU A 237 7.60 -2.17 -8.03
CA LEU A 237 8.04 -0.86 -7.52
C LEU A 237 7.66 0.27 -8.48
N GLU A 238 7.87 0.05 -9.78
CA GLU A 238 7.59 1.01 -10.86
C GLU A 238 6.17 0.94 -11.41
N ASP A 239 5.30 0.08 -10.84
CA ASP A 239 3.90 0.07 -11.26
C ASP A 239 3.25 1.39 -10.91
N ASP A 240 2.66 2.05 -11.90
CA ASP A 240 1.88 3.26 -11.71
C ASP A 240 0.52 2.96 -11.09
N VAL A 241 0.56 2.64 -9.80
CA VAL A 241 -0.63 2.27 -9.04
C VAL A 241 -1.64 3.40 -8.94
N MET A 242 -1.20 4.66 -9.08
CA MET A 242 -2.08 5.81 -9.04
C MET A 242 -2.88 5.93 -10.33
N ASP A 243 -2.23 5.87 -11.48
CA ASP A 243 -2.90 5.87 -12.78
C ASP A 243 -3.85 4.69 -12.91
N ILE A 244 -3.40 3.48 -12.54
CA ILE A 244 -4.23 2.27 -12.56
C ILE A 244 -5.45 2.43 -11.65
N THR A 245 -5.25 2.91 -10.41
CA THR A 245 -6.36 3.06 -9.45
C THR A 245 -7.33 4.15 -9.89
N LEU A 246 -6.86 5.32 -10.33
CA LEU A 246 -7.69 6.41 -10.83
C LEU A 246 -8.52 5.96 -12.03
N SER A 247 -7.89 5.29 -12.99
CA SER A 247 -8.57 4.77 -14.18
C SER A 247 -9.69 3.79 -13.80
N VAL A 248 -9.42 2.85 -12.89
CA VAL A 248 -10.44 1.89 -12.42
C VAL A 248 -11.56 2.60 -11.66
N LEU A 249 -11.25 3.47 -10.70
CA LEU A 249 -12.27 4.11 -9.86
C LEU A 249 -13.13 5.12 -10.63
N THR A 250 -12.64 5.69 -11.72
CA THR A 250 -13.33 6.73 -12.50
C THR A 250 -13.85 6.27 -13.86
N ASP A 251 -13.81 4.97 -14.13
CA ASP A 251 -14.19 4.40 -15.44
C ASP A 251 -13.40 5.00 -16.62
N GLY A 252 -12.12 5.24 -16.38
CA GLY A 252 -11.19 5.83 -17.35
C GLY A 252 -11.37 7.33 -17.57
N ALA A 253 -12.31 7.99 -16.87
CA ALA A 253 -12.48 9.45 -16.98
C ALA A 253 -11.24 10.22 -16.50
N ILE A 254 -10.52 9.65 -15.52
CA ILE A 254 -9.21 10.11 -15.07
C ILE A 254 -8.24 8.95 -15.28
N ALA A 255 -7.42 9.07 -16.33
CA ALA A 255 -6.47 8.02 -16.69
C ALA A 255 -5.09 8.21 -16.02
N THR A 256 -4.77 9.42 -15.57
CA THR A 256 -3.43 9.72 -15.05
C THR A 256 -3.40 10.91 -14.08
N ASP A 257 -2.47 10.90 -13.14
CA ASP A 257 -2.05 12.09 -12.38
C ASP A 257 -0.89 12.86 -13.05
N ASN A 258 -0.36 12.31 -14.14
CA ASN A 258 0.80 12.74 -14.92
C ASN A 258 2.15 12.67 -14.19
N VAL A 259 2.26 11.83 -13.16
CA VAL A 259 3.52 11.49 -12.50
C VAL A 259 3.92 10.06 -12.88
N SER A 260 5.21 9.79 -13.01
CA SER A 260 5.71 8.43 -13.25
C SER A 260 7.07 8.26 -12.60
N TYR A 261 7.47 7.00 -12.32
CA TYR A 261 8.77 6.70 -11.72
C TYR A 261 9.95 7.32 -12.48
N ALA A 262 9.96 7.21 -13.81
CA ALA A 262 11.02 7.77 -14.66
C ALA A 262 10.96 9.31 -14.80
N GLY A 263 9.84 9.92 -14.41
CA GLY A 263 9.56 11.33 -14.59
C GLY A 263 9.17 11.70 -16.02
N THR A 264 8.40 12.78 -16.14
CA THR A 264 8.02 13.35 -17.43
C THR A 264 9.20 14.14 -18.04
N PRO A 265 9.56 13.93 -19.33
CA PRO A 265 10.62 14.70 -19.97
C PRO A 265 10.42 16.22 -19.88
N GLY A 266 11.41 16.92 -19.33
CA GLY A 266 11.37 18.37 -19.15
C GLY A 266 10.68 18.86 -17.88
N ASN A 267 10.15 17.94 -17.05
CA ASN A 267 9.62 18.26 -15.73
C ASN A 267 10.66 17.91 -14.64
N PRO A 268 11.29 18.91 -13.98
CA PRO A 268 12.29 18.67 -12.94
C PRO A 268 11.68 18.30 -11.58
N SER A 269 10.35 18.33 -11.45
CA SER A 269 9.62 18.00 -10.22
C SER A 269 9.14 16.55 -10.19
N GLN A 270 9.74 15.68 -11.00
CA GLN A 270 9.46 14.25 -11.06
C GLN A 270 10.73 13.46 -11.34
N GLY A 271 10.66 12.16 -11.09
CA GLY A 271 11.69 11.21 -11.46
C GLY A 271 12.47 10.73 -10.26
N HIS A 272 12.78 9.44 -10.31
CA HIS A 272 13.45 8.70 -9.27
C HIS A 272 14.80 8.16 -9.72
N ASP A 273 15.67 7.88 -8.75
CA ASP A 273 16.95 7.24 -9.03
C ASP A 273 16.74 5.78 -9.50
N PRO A 274 17.63 5.21 -10.34
CA PRO A 274 17.45 3.85 -10.81
C PRO A 274 17.41 2.82 -9.68
N LEU A 275 16.46 1.88 -9.77
CA LEU A 275 16.35 0.76 -8.86
C LEU A 275 17.59 -0.14 -8.89
N GLU A 276 17.98 -0.65 -7.72
CA GLU A 276 19.10 -1.57 -7.58
C GLU A 276 18.79 -2.95 -8.21
N PRO A 277 19.73 -3.59 -8.93
CA PRO A 277 19.51 -4.91 -9.53
C PRO A 277 19.50 -6.04 -8.48
N THR A 278 19.81 -5.72 -7.22
CA THR A 278 19.84 -6.68 -6.11
C THR A 278 18.96 -6.20 -4.98
N PHE A 279 18.42 -7.16 -4.23
CA PHE A 279 17.58 -6.88 -3.06
C PHE A 279 18.26 -5.91 -2.08
N PRO A 280 17.56 -4.87 -1.60
CA PRO A 280 16.10 -4.71 -1.56
C PRO A 280 15.44 -4.19 -2.85
N TYR A 281 16.20 -4.05 -3.94
CA TYR A 281 15.77 -3.53 -5.25
C TYR A 281 15.35 -2.06 -5.26
N LEU A 282 15.59 -1.34 -4.16
CA LEU A 282 15.28 0.07 -4.01
C LEU A 282 16.54 0.89 -4.26
N ALA A 283 16.38 2.05 -4.90
CA ALA A 283 17.47 2.98 -5.15
C ALA A 283 18.19 3.42 -3.87
N LEU A 284 19.46 3.81 -4.01
CA LEU A 284 20.24 4.35 -2.89
C LEU A 284 19.61 5.65 -2.36
N PRO A 285 19.84 6.02 -1.09
CA PRO A 285 19.36 7.30 -0.57
C PRO A 285 19.89 8.50 -1.35
N ASN A 286 19.04 9.52 -1.51
CA ASN A 286 19.39 10.87 -1.97
C ASN A 286 20.43 11.55 -1.07
#